data_AF-A0A257M8W9-F1
#
_entry.id   AF-A0A257M8W9-F1
#
_cell.length_a   1.000
_cell.length_b   1.000
_cell.length_c   1.000
_cell.angle_alpha   90.00
_cell.angle_beta   90.00
_cell.angle_gamma   90.00
#
_symmetry.space_group_name_H-M   'P 1'
#
loop_
_entity.id
_entity.type
_entity.pdbx_description
1 polymer ?
#
loop_
_entity_poly.entity_id
_entity_poly.type
_entity_poly.pdbx_seq_one_letter_code
_entity_poly.pdbx_strand_id
1 'polypeptide(L)'
;PHFRKGDLGAEAHGFVESSYKDGLNPTEFFFHAIGGREGLVDTAIRTSQSGYLQRRLVNALQDLEVKYDGTVKETRGMIVQFQYGEDGVDASRRDYASGDNVKRIIKSVLQKRPEESA
;
A
#
# COMPACT_ATOMS: atom_id res chain seq x y z
N PRO A 1 23.67 -33.60 13.38
CA PRO A 1 23.81 -32.83 12.12
C PRO A 1 23.56 -33.74 10.92
N HIS A 2 22.49 -33.49 10.16
CA HIS A 2 21.96 -34.42 9.14
C HIS A 2 22.56 -34.22 7.74
N PHE A 3 23.30 -33.14 7.50
CA PHE A 3 23.96 -32.85 6.23
C PHE A 3 25.49 -32.97 6.34
N ARG A 4 26.15 -33.28 5.23
CA ARG A 4 27.62 -33.33 5.16
C ARG A 4 28.19 -31.91 5.21
N LYS A 5 29.41 -31.77 5.75
CA LYS A 5 30.10 -30.48 5.73
C LYS A 5 30.40 -30.07 4.28
N GLY A 6 30.04 -28.84 3.91
CA GLY A 6 30.25 -28.31 2.57
C GLY A 6 29.23 -28.76 1.52
N ASP A 7 28.14 -29.40 1.93
CA ASP A 7 27.06 -29.79 1.03
C ASP A 7 26.31 -28.55 0.52
N LEU A 8 26.24 -28.38 -0.80
CA LEU A 8 25.56 -27.28 -1.50
C LEU A 8 24.19 -27.67 -2.06
N GLY A 9 23.70 -28.86 -1.72
CA GLY A 9 22.37 -29.33 -2.12
C GLY A 9 21.24 -28.42 -1.62
N ALA A 10 20.15 -28.37 -2.38
CA ALA A 10 18.97 -27.55 -2.05
C ALA A 10 18.36 -27.93 -0.69
N GLU A 11 18.28 -29.24 -0.39
CA GLU A 11 17.80 -29.75 0.91
C GLU A 11 18.67 -29.26 2.08
N ALA A 12 20.00 -29.18 1.88
CA ALA A 12 20.93 -28.70 2.90
C ALA A 12 20.80 -27.19 3.16
N HIS A 13 20.19 -26.44 2.22
CA HIS A 13 19.98 -24.99 2.27
C HIS A 13 18.52 -24.61 2.54
N GLY A 14 17.70 -25.55 3.00
CA GLY A 14 16.34 -25.26 3.46
C GLY A 14 15.29 -25.19 2.38
N PHE A 15 15.54 -25.77 1.20
CA PHE A 15 14.49 -26.06 0.25
C PHE A 15 13.57 -27.15 0.81
N VAL A 16 12.26 -26.92 0.68
CA VAL A 16 11.20 -27.86 1.08
C VAL A 16 10.52 -28.32 -0.21
N GLU A 17 10.69 -29.60 -0.55
CA GLU A 17 10.07 -30.21 -1.73
C GLU A 17 8.66 -30.73 -1.40
N SER A 18 8.49 -31.26 -0.19
CA SER A 18 7.24 -31.90 0.23
C SER A 18 6.10 -30.90 0.41
N SER A 19 4.89 -31.30 0.01
CA SER A 19 3.69 -30.49 0.19
C SER A 19 3.12 -30.62 1.60
N TYR A 20 2.36 -29.62 2.07
CA TYR A 20 1.66 -29.72 3.37
C TYR A 20 0.64 -30.86 3.43
N LYS A 21 0.17 -31.35 2.28
CA LYS A 21 -0.78 -32.47 2.21
C LYS A 21 -0.09 -33.80 2.50
N ASP A 22 1.11 -33.98 1.93
CA ASP A 22 1.86 -35.23 2.03
C ASP A 22 2.70 -35.30 3.32
N GLY A 23 2.93 -34.14 3.94
CA GLY A 23 3.69 -33.99 5.18
C GLY A 23 5.13 -33.57 4.93
N LEU A 24 5.77 -33.06 5.98
CA LEU A 24 7.13 -32.53 5.92
C LEU A 24 8.10 -33.49 6.58
N ASN A 25 9.29 -33.67 5.98
CA ASN A 25 10.38 -34.36 6.64
C ASN A 25 10.86 -33.54 7.87
N PRO A 26 11.49 -34.17 8.87
CA PRO A 26 11.95 -33.44 10.07
C PRO A 26 12.89 -32.26 9.78
N THR A 27 13.76 -32.38 8.76
CA THR A 27 14.64 -31.30 8.30
C THR A 27 13.86 -30.18 7.63
N GLU A 28 12.93 -30.52 6.73
CA GLU A 28 12.05 -29.55 6.06
C GLU A 28 11.18 -28.78 7.06
N PHE A 29 10.60 -29.47 8.04
CA PHE A 29 9.82 -28.85 9.11
C PHE A 29 10.65 -27.84 9.90
N PHE A 30 11.91 -28.19 10.23
CA PHE A 30 12.81 -27.30 10.95
C PHE A 30 13.15 -26.03 10.14
N PHE A 31 13.48 -26.18 8.85
CA PHE A 31 13.74 -25.04 7.97
C PHE A 31 12.49 -24.18 7.76
N HIS A 32 11.33 -24.81 7.60
CA HIS A 32 10.05 -24.12 7.48
C HIS A 32 9.74 -23.28 8.73
N ALA A 33 9.98 -23.83 9.93
CA ALA A 33 9.77 -23.12 11.19
C ALA A 33 10.68 -21.89 11.34
N ILE A 34 11.92 -21.93 10.81
CA ILE A 34 12.82 -20.78 10.80
C ILE A 34 12.23 -19.63 9.96
N GLY A 35 11.77 -19.92 8.74
CA GLY A 35 11.13 -18.92 7.87
C GLY A 35 9.84 -18.36 8.48
N GLY A 36 9.02 -19.22 9.09
CA GLY A 36 7.81 -18.79 9.81
C GLY A 36 8.12 -17.83 10.97
N ARG A 37 9.20 -18.09 11.72
CA ARG A 37 9.63 -17.22 12.82
C ARG A 37 10.05 -15.83 12.31
N GLU A 38 10.77 -15.75 11.21
CA GLU A 38 11.16 -14.46 10.61
C GLU A 38 9.94 -13.61 10.27
N GLY A 39 8.91 -14.20 9.65
CA GLY A 39 7.67 -13.50 9.34
C GLY A 39 6.92 -12.98 10.58
N LEU A 40 6.88 -13.77 11.66
CA LEU A 40 6.29 -13.34 12.93
C LEU A 40 7.07 -12.18 13.56
N VAL A 41 8.40 -12.25 13.55
CA VAL A 41 9.27 -11.21 14.09
C VAL A 41 9.15 -9.92 13.27
N ASP A 42 9.18 -9.99 11.94
CA ASP A 42 9.03 -8.81 11.09
C ASP A 42 7.68 -8.12 11.31
N THR A 43 6.59 -8.90 11.38
CA THR A 43 5.25 -8.37 11.66
C THR A 43 5.20 -7.66 13.01
N ALA A 44 5.82 -8.25 14.04
CA ALA A 44 5.88 -7.66 15.38
C ALA A 44 6.65 -6.33 15.39
N ILE A 45 7.78 -6.25 14.68
CA ILE A 45 8.60 -5.04 14.61
C ILE A 45 7.90 -3.94 13.80
N ARG A 46 7.38 -4.29 12.61
CA ARG A 46 6.80 -3.34 11.65
C ARG A 46 5.64 -2.55 12.23
N THR A 47 4.84 -3.16 13.10
CA THR A 47 3.69 -2.52 13.77
C THR A 47 4.13 -1.31 14.62
N SER A 48 5.22 -1.46 15.39
CA SER A 48 5.71 -0.38 16.25
C SER A 48 6.24 0.81 15.46
N GLN A 49 6.96 0.53 14.36
CA GLN A 49 7.56 1.54 13.51
C GLN A 49 6.52 2.31 12.71
N SER A 50 5.56 1.61 12.09
CA SER A 50 4.49 2.24 11.31
C SER A 50 3.60 3.12 12.18
N GLY A 51 3.22 2.64 13.37
CA GLY A 51 2.42 3.42 14.32
C GLY A 51 3.15 4.66 14.84
N TYR A 52 4.44 4.56 15.14
CA TYR A 52 5.23 5.71 15.59
C TYR A 52 5.40 6.76 14.49
N LEU A 53 5.69 6.32 13.25
CA LEU A 53 5.76 7.22 12.09
C LEU A 53 4.42 7.93 11.87
N GLN A 54 3.31 7.18 11.90
CA GLN A 54 1.97 7.75 11.76
C GLN A 54 1.70 8.82 12.83
N ARG A 55 1.97 8.53 14.10
CA ARG A 55 1.78 9.50 15.20
C ARG A 55 2.61 10.76 15.00
N ARG A 56 3.85 10.64 14.55
CA ARG A 56 4.72 11.79 14.25
C ARG A 56 4.17 12.63 13.11
N LEU A 57 3.70 12.01 12.04
CA LEU A 57 3.13 12.71 10.89
C LEU A 57 1.82 13.41 11.24
N VAL A 58 0.93 12.74 11.98
CA VAL A 58 -0.33 13.33 12.45
C VAL A 58 -0.05 14.56 13.32
N ASN A 59 0.82 14.44 14.32
CA ASN A 59 1.14 15.57 15.20
C ASN A 59 1.83 16.74 14.46
N ALA A 60 2.55 16.47 13.37
CA ALA A 60 3.22 17.50 12.57
C ALA A 60 2.27 18.21 11.59
N LEU A 61 1.21 17.54 11.14
CA LEU A 61 0.32 18.02 10.06
C LEU A 61 -1.10 18.37 10.53
N GLN A 62 -1.45 18.11 11.79
CA GLN A 62 -2.79 18.33 12.35
C GLN A 62 -3.29 19.78 12.24
N ASP A 63 -2.39 20.75 12.22
CA ASP A 63 -2.72 22.18 12.20
C ASP A 63 -2.94 22.73 10.78
N LEU A 64 -2.78 21.89 9.75
CA LEU A 64 -2.96 22.27 8.35
C LEU A 64 -4.43 22.17 7.95
N GLU A 65 -4.94 23.23 7.33
CA GLU A 65 -6.31 23.29 6.83
C GLU A 65 -6.39 23.98 5.46
N VAL A 66 -7.37 23.56 4.65
CA VAL A 66 -7.68 24.18 3.37
C VAL A 66 -8.56 25.41 3.62
N LYS A 67 -8.10 26.57 3.20
CA LYS A 67 -8.85 27.83 3.31
C LYS A 67 -9.78 28.03 2.11
N TYR A 68 -10.74 28.96 2.26
CA TYR A 68 -11.72 29.28 1.21
C TYR A 68 -11.07 29.77 -0.11
N ASP A 69 -9.84 30.27 -0.06
CA ASP A 69 -9.06 30.68 -1.22
C ASP A 69 -8.36 29.52 -1.96
N GLY A 70 -8.56 28.27 -1.51
CA GLY A 70 -7.97 27.06 -2.09
C GLY A 70 -6.52 26.79 -1.67
N THR A 71 -5.95 27.66 -0.84
CA THR A 71 -4.61 27.48 -0.27
C THR A 71 -4.65 26.59 0.97
N VAL A 72 -3.55 25.92 1.28
CA VAL A 72 -3.37 25.18 2.53
C VAL A 72 -2.54 26.04 3.48
N LYS A 73 -3.10 26.36 4.65
CA LYS A 73 -2.44 27.19 5.66
C LYS A 73 -2.36 26.46 7.01
N GLU A 74 -1.34 26.82 7.77
CA GLU A 74 -1.24 26.46 9.19
C GLU A 74 -2.01 27.49 10.05
N THR A 75 -2.24 27.18 11.33
CA THR A 75 -3.02 28.03 12.26
C THR A 75 -2.49 29.46 12.39
N ARG A 76 -1.18 29.72 12.26
CA ARG A 76 -0.57 31.06 12.30
C ARG A 76 -0.71 31.83 10.99
N GLY A 77 -1.38 31.26 9.98
CA GLY A 77 -1.60 31.88 8.68
C GLY A 77 -0.45 31.71 7.68
N MET A 78 0.56 30.90 8.00
CA MET A 78 1.63 30.57 7.05
C MET A 78 1.07 29.69 5.93
N ILE A 79 1.34 30.06 4.68
CA ILE A 79 0.92 29.30 3.49
C ILE A 79 1.91 28.15 3.27
N VAL A 80 1.39 26.92 3.22
CA VAL A 80 2.16 25.70 2.95
C VAL A 80 2.00 25.27 1.49
N GLN A 81 0.78 25.39 0.94
CA GLN A 81 0.52 25.16 -0.48
C GLN A 81 -0.34 26.30 -1.04
N PHE A 82 0.01 26.80 -2.23
CA PHE A 82 -0.79 27.81 -2.93
C PHE A 82 -2.08 27.23 -3.53
N GLN A 83 -2.09 25.94 -3.84
CA GLN A 83 -3.25 25.20 -4.32
C GLN A 83 -3.23 23.82 -3.69
N TYR A 84 -4.32 23.43 -3.02
CA TYR A 84 -4.45 22.11 -2.41
C TYR A 84 -4.18 21.00 -3.44
N GLY A 85 -3.22 20.12 -3.16
CA GLY A 85 -2.94 18.96 -4.03
C GLY A 85 -2.46 19.31 -5.44
N GLU A 86 -2.03 20.55 -5.68
CA GLU A 86 -1.61 21.10 -7.00
C GLU A 86 -2.71 21.18 -8.07
N ASP A 87 -3.84 20.50 -7.88
CA ASP A 87 -4.98 20.50 -8.80
C ASP A 87 -6.27 21.04 -8.15
N GLY A 88 -6.27 21.26 -6.84
CA GLY A 88 -7.44 21.71 -6.07
C GLY A 88 -8.51 20.63 -5.89
N VAL A 89 -8.20 19.36 -6.16
CA VAL A 89 -9.18 18.27 -6.18
C VAL A 89 -9.07 17.42 -4.92
N ASP A 90 -10.20 17.26 -4.23
CA ASP A 90 -10.33 16.32 -3.11
C ASP A 90 -10.08 14.87 -3.57
N ALA A 91 -9.08 14.23 -2.95
CA ALA A 91 -8.68 12.86 -3.25
C ALA A 91 -9.80 11.83 -3.01
N SER A 92 -10.72 12.08 -2.08
CA SER A 92 -11.88 11.20 -1.82
C SER A 92 -12.98 11.32 -2.88
N ARG A 93 -13.03 12.47 -3.57
CA ARG A 93 -13.97 12.78 -4.66
C ARG A 93 -13.32 12.71 -6.03
N ARG A 94 -12.09 12.20 -6.12
CA ARG A 94 -11.36 12.04 -7.38
C ARG A 94 -12.03 10.94 -8.21
N ASP A 95 -12.99 11.39 -9.01
CA ASP A 95 -13.55 10.63 -10.13
C ASP A 95 -13.34 11.37 -11.47
N TYR A 96 -12.62 12.50 -11.54
CA TYR A 96 -12.80 13.45 -12.66
C TYR A 96 -11.60 14.32 -13.11
N ALA A 97 -10.34 14.01 -12.79
CA ALA A 97 -9.20 14.83 -13.25
C ALA A 97 -8.02 14.08 -13.91
N SER A 98 -8.11 12.76 -14.09
CA SER A 98 -7.20 12.05 -15.00
C SER A 98 -7.73 12.16 -16.43
N GLY A 99 -6.85 12.30 -17.43
CA GLY A 99 -7.20 12.34 -18.85
C GLY A 99 -8.07 11.15 -19.32
N ASP A 100 -8.11 10.06 -18.56
CA ASP A 100 -8.95 8.89 -18.83
C ASP A 100 -10.46 9.14 -18.61
N ASN A 101 -10.85 10.09 -17.75
CA ASN A 101 -12.26 10.38 -17.49
C ASN A 101 -12.95 11.10 -18.64
N VAL A 102 -12.20 11.82 -19.47
CA VAL A 102 -12.74 12.45 -20.68
C VAL A 102 -13.36 11.39 -21.59
N LYS A 103 -12.70 10.23 -21.75
CA LYS A 103 -13.23 9.11 -22.54
C LYS A 103 -14.50 8.52 -21.92
N ARG A 104 -14.54 8.40 -20.59
CA ARG A 104 -15.73 7.92 -19.86
C ARG A 104 -16.92 8.86 -20.04
N ILE A 105 -16.70 10.18 -19.94
CA ILE A 105 -17.72 11.20 -20.16
C ILE A 105 -18.18 11.22 -21.61
N ILE A 106 -17.27 11.16 -22.58
CA ILE A 106 -17.61 11.08 -24.00
C ILE A 106 -18.49 9.85 -24.26
N LYS A 107 -18.10 8.68 -23.72
CA LYS A 107 -18.87 7.44 -23.86
C LYS A 107 -20.26 7.55 -23.23
N SER A 108 -20.38 8.13 -22.03
CA SER A 108 -21.68 8.27 -21.35
C SER A 108 -22.62 9.26 -22.05
N VAL A 109 -22.08 10.33 -22.66
CA VAL A 109 -22.86 11.31 -23.42
C VAL A 109 -23.26 10.77 -24.81
N LEU A 110 -22.37 10.01 -25.48
CA LEU A 110 -22.67 9.39 -26.77
C LEU A 110 -23.67 8.23 -26.65
N GLN A 111 -23.63 7.45 -25.57
CA GLN A 111 -24.58 6.34 -25.35
C GLN A 111 -25.99 6.82 -24.98
N LYS A 112 -26.17 8.07 -24.52
CA LYS A 112 -27.49 8.65 -24.18
C LYS A 112 -28.24 9.26 -25.38
N ARG A 113 -27.66 9.26 -26.59
CA ARG A 113 -28.33 9.76 -27.81
C ARG A 113 -28.71 8.62 -28.76
N PRO A 114 -29.76 7.87 -28.41
CA PRO A 114 -30.81 7.60 -29.40
C PRO A 114 -32.21 7.77 -28.77
N GLU A 115 -33.19 8.23 -29.57
CA GLU A 115 -34.64 8.23 -29.28
C GLU A 115 -35.31 9.49 -28.68
N GLU A 116 -34.85 10.70 -28.99
CA GLU A 116 -35.68 11.94 -28.85
C GLU A 116 -35.87 12.67 -30.19
N SER A 117 -36.02 11.92 -31.28
CA SER A 117 -36.40 12.46 -32.59
C SER A 117 -37.27 11.46 -33.34
N ALA A 118 -38.50 11.29 -32.86
CA ALA A 118 -39.62 10.74 -33.60
C ALA A 118 -40.87 11.55 -33.25
#